data_AF-A0A1X1RPE5-F1
#
_entry.id   AF-A0A1X1RPE5-F1
#
_cell.length_a   1.000
_cell.length_b   1.000
_cell.length_c   1.000
_cell.angle_alpha   90.00
_cell.angle_beta   90.00
_cell.angle_gamma   90.00
#
_symmetry.space_group_name_H-M   'P 1'
#
loop_
_entity.id
_entity.type
_entity.pdbx_description
1 polymer ?
#
loop_
_entity_poly.entity_id
_entity_poly.type
_entity_poly.pdbx_seq_one_letter_code
_entity_poly.pdbx_strand_id
1 'polypeptide(L)' 'MTRINVYVPDELADRVRSADVNVSAVVQAALADELDRRATNTWLEALPPLHGRRSHEEAIKALDEVRDEFGRSS' A
#
# COMPACT_ATOMS: atom_id res chain seq x y z
N MET A 1 -19.43 10.45 1.11
CA MET A 1 -18.17 10.73 0.39
C MET A 1 -17.76 12.17 0.64
N THR A 2 -16.48 12.45 0.75
CA THR A 2 -15.95 13.81 0.90
C THR A 2 -15.65 14.41 -0.47
N ARG A 3 -15.99 15.67 -0.70
CA ARG A 3 -15.68 16.38 -1.94
C ARG A 3 -14.22 16.85 -1.94
N ILE A 4 -13.53 16.62 -3.05
CA ILE A 4 -12.17 17.12 -3.32
C ILE A 4 -12.23 17.98 -4.59
N ASN A 5 -11.52 19.12 -4.59
CA ASN A 5 -11.33 19.94 -5.79
C ASN A 5 -9.98 19.55 -6.41
N VAL A 6 -9.99 19.26 -7.71
CA VAL A 6 -8.78 18.95 -8.50
C VAL A 6 -8.62 20.03 -9.56
N TYR A 7 -7.44 20.63 -9.60
CA TYR A 7 -7.09 21.64 -10.60
C TYR A 7 -6.36 20.98 -11.76
N VAL A 8 -6.79 21.31 -12.97
CA VAL A 8 -6.20 20.81 -14.22
C VAL A 8 -6.06 21.98 -15.21
N PRO A 9 -5.16 21.88 -16.21
CA PRO A 9 -5.10 22.87 -17.28
C PRO A 9 -6.44 22.99 -18.03
N ASP A 10 -6.78 24.19 -18.47
CA ASP A 10 -8.06 24.48 -19.15
C ASP A 10 -8.27 23.59 -20.38
N GLU A 11 -7.22 23.41 -21.21
CA GLU A 11 -7.27 22.53 -22.38
C GLU A 11 -7.63 21.07 -22.02
N LEU A 12 -7.15 20.59 -20.87
CA LEU A 12 -7.49 19.25 -20.39
C LEU A 12 -8.95 19.20 -19.90
N ALA A 13 -9.40 20.23 -19.18
CA ALA A 13 -10.78 20.33 -18.73
C ALA A 13 -11.76 20.31 -19.92
N ASP A 14 -11.45 21.03 -20.99
CA ASP A 14 -12.30 21.10 -22.18
C ASP A 14 -12.33 19.76 -22.93
N ARG A 15 -11.19 19.07 -23.04
CA ARG A 15 -11.13 17.72 -23.63
C ARG A 15 -11.92 16.71 -22.82
N VAL A 16 -11.78 16.74 -21.49
CA VAL A 16 -12.51 15.86 -20.56
C VAL A 16 -14.01 16.08 -20.67
N ARG A 17 -14.45 17.35 -20.72
CA ARG A 17 -15.87 17.72 -20.87
C ARG A 17 -16.42 17.26 -22.22
N SER A 18 -15.66 17.46 -23.30
CA SER A 18 -16.08 17.07 -24.65
C SER A 18 -16.19 15.55 -24.83
N ALA A 19 -15.41 14.79 -24.06
CA ALA A 19 -15.39 13.33 -24.08
C ALA A 19 -16.37 12.67 -23.09
N ASP A 20 -17.18 13.44 -22.37
CA ASP A 20 -18.13 12.97 -21.34
C ASP A 20 -17.50 12.01 -20.31
N VAL A 21 -16.26 12.29 -19.92
CA VAL A 21 -15.51 11.43 -19.00
C VAL A 21 -16.04 11.57 -17.58
N ASN A 22 -16.29 10.45 -16.91
CA ASN A 22 -16.58 10.43 -15.48
C ASN A 22 -15.31 10.73 -14.66
N VAL A 23 -15.03 12.02 -14.45
CA VAL A 23 -13.85 12.52 -13.74
C VAL A 23 -13.76 11.94 -12.33
N SER A 24 -14.88 11.79 -11.64
CA SER A 24 -14.90 11.27 -10.28
C SER A 24 -14.43 9.82 -10.23
N ALA A 25 -14.88 8.97 -11.15
CA ALA A 25 -14.44 7.58 -11.23
C ALA A 25 -12.93 7.48 -11.56
N VAL A 26 -12.45 8.27 -12.52
CA VAL A 26 -11.04 8.29 -12.91
C VAL A 26 -10.15 8.75 -11.74
N VAL A 27 -10.52 9.83 -11.07
CA VAL A 27 -9.76 10.36 -9.92
C VAL A 27 -9.77 9.35 -8.77
N GLN A 28 -10.90 8.70 -8.48
CA GLN A 28 -10.97 7.70 -7.42
C GLN A 28 -10.06 6.50 -7.70
N ALA A 29 -10.09 5.97 -8.92
CA ALA A 29 -9.21 4.87 -9.32
C ALA A 29 -7.73 5.27 -9.21
N ALA A 30 -7.37 6.45 -9.74
CA ALA A 30 -5.99 6.94 -9.67
C ALA A 30 -5.50 7.16 -8.23
N LEU A 31 -6.38 7.65 -7.33
CA LEU A 31 -6.05 7.82 -5.92
C LEU A 31 -5.88 6.46 -5.22
N ALA A 32 -6.75 5.48 -5.49
CA ALA A 32 -6.61 4.14 -4.94
C ALA A 32 -5.29 3.49 -5.39
N ASP A 33 -4.99 3.54 -6.69
CA ASP A 33 -3.75 2.99 -7.24
C ASP A 33 -2.49 3.66 -6.65
N GLU A 34 -2.52 4.98 -6.43
CA GLU A 34 -1.40 5.68 -5.78
C GLU A 34 -1.24 5.26 -4.32
N LEU A 35 -2.35 5.10 -3.58
CA LEU A 35 -2.32 4.65 -2.20
C LEU A 35 -1.78 3.22 -2.10
N ASP A 36 -2.22 2.31 -2.98
CA ASP A 36 -1.73 0.93 -3.03
C ASP A 36 -0.24 0.87 -3.37
N ARG A 37 0.21 1.69 -4.32
CA ARG A 37 1.64 1.81 -4.65
C ARG A 37 2.48 2.29 -3.46
N ARG A 38 1.93 3.13 -2.60
CA ARG A 38 2.63 3.65 -1.40
C ARG A 38 2.50 2.73 -0.20
N ALA A 39 1.51 1.84 -0.18
CA ALA A 39 1.15 1.05 1.00
C ALA A 39 2.34 0.31 1.62
N THR A 40 3.19 -0.32 0.80
CA THR A 40 4.39 -1.03 1.27
C THR A 40 5.36 -0.10 1.97
N ASN A 41 5.64 1.08 1.41
CA ASN A 41 6.57 2.04 2.00
C ASN A 41 6.00 2.64 3.28
N THR A 42 4.72 3.01 3.27
CA THR A 42 4.03 3.49 4.47
C THR A 42 4.03 2.44 5.58
N TRP A 43 3.84 1.16 5.24
CA TRP A 43 3.97 0.06 6.19
C TRP A 43 5.40 -0.06 6.74
N LEU A 44 6.43 0.01 5.89
CA LEU A 44 7.83 -0.02 6.30
C LEU A 44 8.19 1.14 7.25
N GLU A 45 7.71 2.35 6.96
CA GLU A 45 7.91 3.54 7.80
C GLU A 45 7.23 3.41 9.17
N ALA A 46 6.15 2.63 9.27
CA ALA A 46 5.46 2.37 10.52
C ALA A 46 6.12 1.28 11.38
N LEU A 47 7.12 0.56 10.86
CA LEU A 47 7.82 -0.47 11.63
C LEU A 47 8.67 0.19 12.73
N PRO A 48 8.66 -0.36 13.96
CA PRO A 48 9.58 0.07 15.00
C PRO A 48 11.04 -0.04 14.51
N PRO A 49 11.94 0.83 15.00
CA PRO A 49 13.36 0.70 14.68
C PRO A 49 13.86 -0.70 15.03
N LEU A 50 14.49 -1.36 14.06
CA LEU A 50 15.03 -2.69 14.23
C LEU A 50 16.29 -2.61 15.11
N HIS A 51 16.30 -3.36 16.22
CA HIS A 51 17.43 -3.43 17.13
C HIS A 51 18.18 -4.75 16.91
N GLY A 52 19.47 -4.65 16.56
CA GLY A 52 20.35 -5.79 16.37
C GLY A 52 20.28 -6.43 14.97
N ARG A 53 21.33 -7.17 14.60
CA ARG A 53 21.37 -8.01 13.41
C ARG A 53 21.18 -9.47 13.83
N ARG A 54 20.33 -10.19 13.10
CA ARG A 54 20.17 -11.65 13.18
C ARG A 54 20.46 -12.25 11.82
N SER A 55 21.08 -13.41 11.79
CA SER A 55 21.29 -14.11 10.53
C SER A 55 19.98 -14.72 10.03
N HIS A 56 19.91 -15.00 8.73
CA HIS A 56 18.78 -15.72 8.15
C HIS A 56 18.62 -17.10 8.79
N GLU A 57 19.73 -17.80 9.06
CA GLU A 57 19.73 -19.13 9.68
C GLU A 57 19.15 -19.10 11.11
N GLU A 58 19.51 -18.10 11.91
CA GLU A 58 18.96 -17.91 13.25
C GLU A 58 17.44 -17.70 13.21
N ALA A 59 16.95 -16.93 12.24
CA ALA A 59 15.53 -16.69 12.06
C ALA A 59 14.77 -17.95 11.64
N ILE A 60 15.29 -18.72 10.67
CA ILE A 60 14.68 -19.97 10.22
C ILE A 60 14.65 -21.00 11.36
N LYS A 61 15.75 -21.15 12.10
CA LYS A 61 15.81 -22.04 13.26
C LYS A 61 14.74 -21.71 14.30
N ALA A 62 14.58 -20.43 14.64
CA ALA A 62 13.56 -20.00 15.60
C ALA A 62 12.13 -20.33 15.11
N LEU A 63 11.85 -20.16 13.81
CA LEU A 63 10.54 -20.50 13.24
C LEU A 63 10.26 -22.01 13.28
N ASP A 64 11.28 -22.84 13.00
CA ASP A 64 11.15 -24.29 13.03
C ASP A 64 10.98 -24.81 14.47
N GLU A 65 11.69 -24.23 15.44
CA GLU A 65 11.50 -24.55 16.86
C GLU A 65 10.06 -24.29 17.31
N VAL A 66 9.47 -23.14 16.96
CA VAL A 66 8.08 -22.82 17.27
C VAL A 66 7.11 -23.77 16.56
N ARG A 67 7.36 -24.09 15.29
CA ARG A 67 6.51 -25.01 14.51
C ARG A 67 6.47 -26.40 15.15
N ASP A 68 7.62 -26.90 15.58
CA ASP A 68 7.70 -28.22 16.21
C ASP A 68 7.05 -28.24 17.60
N GLU A 69 7.05 -27.12 18.33
CA GLU A 69 6.33 -26.97 19.59
C GLU A 69 4.80 -27.03 19.38
N PHE A 70 4.29 -26.32 18.37
CA PHE A 70 2.87 -26.37 17.99
C PHE A 70 2.44 -27.74 17.44
N GLY A 71 3.31 -28.42 16.68
CA GLY A 71 3.04 -29.76 16.16
C GLY A 71 3.06 -30.86 17.21
N ARG A 72 3.79 -30.66 18.32
CA ARG A 72 3.88 -31.61 19.45
C ARG A 72 2.74 -31.44 20.47
N SER A 73 1.89 -30.43 20.32
CA SER A 73 0.75 -30.15 21.21
C SER A 73 -0.62 -30.56 20.64
N SER A 74 -0.65 -31.26 19.49
CA SER A 74 -1.81 -32.03 18.98
C SER A 74 -1.59 -33.54 19.14
#